data_AF-A0A146M998-F1
#
_entry.id   AF-A0A146M998-F1
#
_cell.length_a   1.000
_cell.length_b   1.000
_cell.length_c   1.000
_cell.angle_alpha   90.00
_cell.angle_beta   90.00
_cell.angle_gamma   90.00
#
_symmetry.space_group_name_H-M   'P 1'
#
loop_
_entity.id
_entity.type
_entity.pdbx_description
1 polymer ?
#
loop_
_entity_poly.entity_id
_entity_poly.type
_entity_poly.pdbx_seq_one_letter_code
_entity_poly.pdbx_strand_id
1 'polypeptide(L)'
;MSQAQMKQAMKTVRNMCIPKSGVAKEALAKMVEGEFDDSDQKLKCYLGCVLGMMQAVKNNKINLTMVRNQISKMLAPEQGQRILTAFEGCATVTGDDNCDLAFKFAKCIYDTDKEAFIVP
;
A
#
# COMPACT_ATOMS: atom_id res chain seq x y z
N MET A 1 -13.30 -13.05 3.20
CA MET A 1 -12.36 -13.47 4.28
C MET A 1 -12.92 -13.01 5.61
N SER A 2 -12.63 -13.71 6.72
CA SER A 2 -12.93 -13.16 8.05
C SER A 2 -11.93 -12.05 8.40
N GLN A 3 -12.29 -11.16 9.33
CA GLN A 3 -11.37 -10.13 9.84
C GLN A 3 -10.06 -10.74 10.37
N ALA A 4 -10.12 -11.91 10.99
CA ALA A 4 -8.95 -12.63 11.47
C ALA A 4 -8.02 -13.08 10.33
N GLN A 5 -8.58 -13.56 9.22
CA GLN A 5 -7.80 -13.94 8.03
C GLN A 5 -7.12 -12.73 7.38
N MET A 6 -7.82 -11.60 7.30
CA MET A 6 -7.26 -10.34 6.83
C MET A 6 -6.07 -9.91 7.69
N LYS A 7 -6.26 -9.86 9.03
CA LYS A 7 -5.20 -9.47 9.97
C LYS A 7 -3.98 -10.38 9.84
N GLN A 8 -4.19 -11.68 9.66
CA GLN A 8 -3.10 -12.63 9.47
C GLN A 8 -2.37 -12.41 8.13
N ALA A 9 -3.09 -12.15 7.05
CA ALA A 9 -2.49 -11.84 5.75
C ALA A 9 -1.63 -10.57 5.80
N MET A 10 -2.14 -9.50 6.41
CA MET A 10 -1.41 -8.24 6.62
C MET A 10 -0.14 -8.49 7.45
N LYS A 11 -0.25 -9.22 8.56
CA LYS A 11 0.92 -9.60 9.38
C LYS A 11 1.97 -10.38 8.58
N THR A 12 1.54 -11.31 7.70
CA THR A 12 2.45 -12.06 6.84
C THR A 12 3.19 -11.13 5.88
N VAL A 13 2.48 -10.24 5.17
CA VAL A 13 3.10 -9.28 4.25
C VAL A 13 4.09 -8.37 4.98
N ARG A 14 3.68 -7.80 6.13
CA ARG A 14 4.55 -6.97 6.98
C ARG A 14 5.83 -7.70 7.36
N ASN A 15 5.71 -8.93 7.87
CA ASN A 15 6.85 -9.74 8.30
C ASN A 15 7.80 -10.12 7.16
N MET A 16 7.30 -10.19 5.92
CA MET A 16 8.13 -10.45 4.75
C MET A 16 8.79 -9.18 4.20
N CYS A 17 8.11 -8.05 4.22
CA CYS A 17 8.60 -6.81 3.61
C CYS A 17 9.53 -5.99 4.52
N ILE A 18 9.39 -6.06 5.84
CA ILE A 18 10.33 -5.42 6.78
C ILE A 18 11.78 -5.89 6.55
N PRO A 19 12.10 -7.20 6.61
CA PRO A 19 13.49 -7.65 6.43
C PRO A 19 14.01 -7.42 5.01
N LYS A 20 13.14 -7.45 3.99
CA LYS A 20 13.54 -7.21 2.58
C LYS A 20 13.91 -5.76 2.31
N SER A 21 13.20 -4.81 2.92
CA SER A 21 13.45 -3.38 2.76
C SER A 21 14.48 -2.84 3.75
N GLY A 22 14.60 -3.47 4.92
CA GLY A 22 15.40 -2.96 6.04
C GLY A 22 14.80 -1.73 6.70
N VAL A 23 13.52 -1.43 6.45
CA VAL A 23 12.82 -0.25 6.98
C VAL A 23 12.80 -0.27 8.52
N ALA A 24 12.99 0.89 9.12
CA ALA A 24 12.84 1.06 10.56
C ALA A 24 11.38 0.96 10.97
N LYS A 25 11.08 0.34 12.11
CA LYS A 25 9.70 0.23 12.61
C LYS A 25 9.12 1.61 12.94
N GLU A 26 9.98 2.51 13.36
CA GLU A 26 9.69 3.90 13.68
C GLU A 26 9.24 4.67 12.44
N ALA A 27 9.88 4.45 11.28
CA ALA A 27 9.47 5.05 10.01
C ALA A 27 8.07 4.57 9.59
N LEU A 28 7.76 3.28 9.79
CA LEU A 28 6.42 2.75 9.54
C LEU A 28 5.37 3.36 10.47
N ALA A 29 5.69 3.53 11.75
CA ALA A 29 4.79 4.15 12.72
C ALA A 29 4.48 5.60 12.33
N LYS A 30 5.50 6.38 12.00
CA LYS A 30 5.38 7.76 11.52
C LYS A 30 4.54 7.87 10.24
N MET A 31 4.77 7.00 9.26
CA MET A 31 3.99 6.98 8.02
C MET A 31 2.49 6.78 8.26
N VAL A 32 2.12 5.91 9.22
CA VAL A 32 0.71 5.69 9.58
C VAL A 32 0.08 6.96 10.17
N GLU A 33 0.85 7.78 10.87
CA GLU A 33 0.43 9.10 11.37
C GLU A 33 0.43 10.21 10.30
N GLY A 34 0.86 9.89 9.07
CA GLY A 34 0.90 10.83 7.95
C GLY A 34 2.27 11.48 7.70
N GLU A 35 3.32 11.06 8.42
CA GLU A 35 4.68 11.52 8.19
C GLU A 35 5.37 10.64 7.13
N PHE A 36 5.25 11.04 5.87
CA PHE A 36 5.89 10.37 4.72
C PHE A 36 7.28 10.97 4.45
N ASP A 37 8.34 10.32 4.94
CA ASP A 37 9.74 10.72 4.67
C ASP A 37 10.16 10.27 3.26
N ASP A 38 10.15 11.22 2.32
CA ASP A 38 10.54 10.99 0.91
C ASP A 38 12.05 10.74 0.72
N SER A 39 12.88 10.98 1.76
CA SER A 39 14.30 10.65 1.73
C SER A 39 14.61 9.22 2.20
N ASP A 40 13.66 8.55 2.86
CA ASP A 40 13.84 7.17 3.35
C ASP A 40 13.57 6.15 2.24
N GLN A 41 14.64 5.79 1.51
CA GLN A 41 14.57 4.78 0.45
C GLN A 41 14.09 3.41 0.97
N LYS A 42 14.33 3.07 2.24
CA LYS A 42 13.89 1.79 2.81
C LYS A 42 12.39 1.80 3.03
N LEU A 43 11.83 2.93 3.49
CA LEU A 43 10.38 3.12 3.57
C LEU A 43 9.73 3.02 2.19
N LYS A 44 10.30 3.69 1.17
CA LYS A 44 9.83 3.56 -0.21
C LYS A 44 9.80 2.10 -0.68
N CYS A 45 10.90 1.38 -0.48
CA CYS A 45 11.00 0.00 -0.92
C CYS A 45 10.20 -0.98 -0.05
N TYR A 46 9.85 -0.63 1.19
CA TYR A 46 8.84 -1.37 1.95
C TYR A 46 7.49 -1.34 1.24
N LEU A 47 7.02 -0.16 0.84
CA LEU A 47 5.78 0.01 0.09
C LEU A 47 5.86 -0.67 -1.28
N GLY A 48 7.00 -0.58 -1.95
CA GLY A 48 7.28 -1.32 -3.19
C GLY A 48 7.12 -2.83 -3.02
N CYS A 49 7.64 -3.39 -1.94
CA CYS A 49 7.46 -4.80 -1.60
C CYS A 49 5.98 -5.16 -1.36
N VAL A 50 5.26 -4.33 -0.61
CA VAL A 50 3.82 -4.53 -0.33
C VAL A 50 3.01 -4.55 -1.63
N LEU A 51 3.16 -3.53 -2.47
CA LEU A 51 2.43 -3.44 -3.74
C LEU A 51 2.83 -4.56 -4.71
N GLY A 52 4.09 -4.98 -4.70
CA GLY A 52 4.56 -6.14 -5.46
C GLY A 52 3.86 -7.43 -5.02
N MET A 53 3.72 -7.67 -3.72
CA MET A 53 2.99 -8.83 -3.19
C MET A 53 1.49 -8.80 -3.52
N MET A 54 0.91 -7.61 -3.60
CA MET A 54 -0.49 -7.43 -4.02
C MET A 54 -0.68 -7.49 -5.54
N GLN A 55 0.42 -7.63 -6.32
CA GLN A 55 0.41 -7.55 -7.78
C GLN A 55 -0.23 -6.25 -8.30
N ALA A 56 -0.06 -5.17 -7.54
CA ALA A 56 -0.65 -3.85 -7.81
C ALA A 56 0.20 -3.00 -8.77
N VAL A 57 1.39 -3.48 -9.17
CA VAL A 57 2.30 -2.80 -10.09
C VAL A 57 2.58 -3.71 -11.28
N LYS A 58 2.45 -3.16 -12.50
CA LYS A 58 2.83 -3.81 -13.76
C LYS A 58 3.48 -2.79 -14.67
N ASN A 59 4.65 -3.11 -15.22
CA ASN A 59 5.42 -2.21 -16.12
C ASN A 59 5.65 -0.80 -15.52
N ASN A 60 6.04 -0.73 -14.24
CA ASN A 60 6.23 0.51 -13.49
C ASN A 60 4.99 1.43 -13.46
N LYS A 61 3.79 0.84 -13.49
CA LYS A 61 2.51 1.55 -13.38
C LYS A 61 1.58 0.82 -12.42
N ILE A 62 0.71 1.59 -11.76
CA ILE A 62 -0.34 1.03 -10.92
C ILE A 62 -1.34 0.25 -11.79
N ASN A 63 -1.58 -1.00 -11.44
CA ASN A 63 -2.56 -1.87 -12.05
C ASN A 63 -3.57 -2.35 -11.00
N LEU A 64 -4.76 -1.76 -11.05
CA LEU A 64 -5.80 -1.98 -10.05
C LEU A 64 -6.65 -3.24 -10.31
N THR A 65 -6.44 -3.97 -11.41
CA THR A 65 -7.28 -5.13 -11.76
C THR A 65 -7.23 -6.21 -10.68
N MET A 66 -6.03 -6.60 -10.24
CA MET A 66 -5.86 -7.62 -9.20
C MET A 66 -6.26 -7.10 -7.82
N VAL A 67 -5.91 -5.84 -7.54
CA VAL A 67 -6.25 -5.18 -6.27
C VAL A 67 -7.75 -5.10 -6.06
N ARG A 68 -8.51 -4.74 -7.10
CA ARG A 68 -9.98 -4.68 -7.03
C ARG A 68 -10.60 -6.02 -6.67
N ASN A 69 -10.12 -7.09 -7.29
CA ASN A 69 -10.57 -8.45 -7.00
C ASN A 69 -10.20 -8.89 -5.59
N GLN A 70 -9.06 -8.43 -5.07
CA GLN A 70 -8.62 -8.78 -3.72
C GLN A 70 -9.44 -8.02 -2.67
N ILE A 71 -9.64 -6.71 -2.85
CA ILE A 71 -10.43 -5.84 -1.97
C ILE A 71 -11.87 -6.35 -1.84
N SER A 72 -12.52 -6.69 -2.96
CA SER A 72 -13.91 -7.16 -2.94
C SER A 72 -14.10 -8.49 -2.21
N LYS A 73 -13.06 -9.34 -2.14
CA LYS A 73 -13.06 -10.59 -1.36
C LYS A 73 -12.72 -10.39 0.12
N MET A 74 -12.11 -9.25 0.43
CA MET A 74 -11.46 -8.96 1.70
C MET A 74 -12.29 -8.10 2.63
N LEU A 75 -13.00 -7.11 2.08
CA LEU A 75 -13.63 -6.04 2.83
C LEU A 75 -15.14 -6.01 2.59
N ALA A 76 -15.86 -5.38 3.52
CA ALA A 76 -17.27 -5.08 3.33
C ALA A 76 -17.44 -4.14 2.11
N PRO A 77 -18.58 -4.21 1.39
CA PRO A 77 -18.77 -3.45 0.15
C PRO A 77 -18.50 -1.94 0.27
N GLU A 78 -18.98 -1.32 1.36
CA GLU A 78 -18.80 0.11 1.61
C GLU A 78 -17.33 0.50 1.79
N GLN A 79 -16.62 -0.23 2.66
CA GLN A 79 -15.19 0.00 2.91
C GLN A 79 -14.36 -0.30 1.65
N GLY A 80 -14.70 -1.38 0.94
CA GLY A 80 -14.05 -1.74 -0.30
C GLY A 80 -14.20 -0.64 -1.36
N GLN A 81 -15.41 -0.09 -1.52
CA GLN A 81 -15.67 0.98 -2.49
C GLN A 81 -14.87 2.24 -2.18
N ARG A 82 -14.79 2.65 -0.91
CA ARG A 82 -14.00 3.81 -0.49
C ARG A 82 -12.53 3.68 -0.87
N ILE A 83 -11.94 2.52 -0.58
CA ILE A 83 -10.54 2.23 -0.93
C ILE A 83 -10.35 2.22 -2.44
N LEU A 84 -11.27 1.61 -3.19
CA LEU A 84 -11.18 1.57 -4.64
C LEU A 84 -11.23 2.97 -5.26
N THR A 85 -12.10 3.85 -4.77
CA THR A 85 -12.18 5.23 -5.22
C THR A 85 -10.85 5.97 -4.99
N ALA A 86 -10.24 5.83 -3.81
CA ALA A 86 -8.93 6.43 -3.53
C ALA A 86 -7.83 5.85 -4.43
N PHE A 87 -7.82 4.53 -4.65
CA PHE A 87 -6.84 3.87 -5.51
C PHE A 87 -6.97 4.32 -6.97
N GLU A 88 -8.20 4.44 -7.48
CA GLU A 88 -8.49 4.93 -8.83
C GLU A 88 -8.03 6.37 -9.02
N GLY A 89 -8.30 7.24 -8.05
CA GLY A 89 -7.85 8.65 -8.07
C GLY A 89 -6.33 8.80 -8.10
N CYS A 90 -5.59 7.82 -7.55
CA CYS A 90 -4.13 7.81 -7.49
C CYS A 90 -3.45 6.97 -8.59
N ALA A 91 -4.21 6.33 -9.49
CA ALA A 91 -3.66 5.37 -10.45
C ALA A 91 -2.71 5.99 -11.49
N THR A 92 -2.78 7.31 -11.69
CA THR A 92 -1.94 8.07 -12.63
C THR A 92 -0.61 8.52 -12.04
N VAL A 93 -0.35 8.24 -10.76
CA VAL A 93 0.94 8.53 -10.13
C VAL A 93 2.06 7.79 -10.87
N THR A 94 3.18 8.48 -11.03
CA THR A 94 4.41 7.95 -11.62
C THR A 94 5.55 8.06 -10.63
N GLY A 95 6.56 7.21 -10.79
CA GLY A 95 7.77 7.23 -9.99
C GLY A 95 8.97 6.75 -10.79
N ASP A 96 10.16 7.11 -10.31
CA ASP A 96 11.42 6.83 -11.01
C ASP A 96 11.73 5.33 -11.03
N ASP A 97 11.31 4.61 -9.98
CA ASP A 97 11.35 3.16 -9.87
C ASP A 97 10.10 2.64 -9.14
N ASN A 98 10.04 1.32 -8.93
CA ASN A 98 8.90 0.68 -8.25
C ASN A 98 8.75 1.12 -6.79
N CYS A 99 9.85 1.46 -6.09
CA CYS A 99 9.81 1.91 -4.70
C CYS A 99 9.23 3.32 -4.62
N ASP A 100 9.71 4.22 -5.48
CA ASP A 100 9.26 5.60 -5.58
C ASP A 100 7.80 5.69 -6.06
N LEU A 101 7.42 4.90 -7.06
CA LEU A 101 6.03 4.76 -7.50
C LEU A 101 5.12 4.33 -6.33
N ALA A 102 5.53 3.31 -5.58
CA ALA A 102 4.74 2.79 -4.47
C ALA A 102 4.61 3.81 -3.33
N PHE A 103 5.68 4.55 -3.03
CA PHE A 103 5.66 5.62 -2.04
C PHE A 103 4.71 6.74 -2.43
N LYS A 104 4.84 7.27 -3.65
CA LYS A 104 3.97 8.34 -4.15
C LYS A 104 2.51 7.89 -4.21
N PHE A 105 2.25 6.64 -4.59
CA PHE A 105 0.91 6.08 -4.60
C PHE A 105 0.31 5.98 -3.19
N ALA A 106 1.06 5.43 -2.23
CA ALA A 106 0.66 5.35 -0.82
C ALA A 106 0.36 6.72 -0.21
N LYS A 107 1.23 7.71 -0.46
CA LYS A 107 1.05 9.08 -0.01
C LYS A 107 -0.19 9.72 -0.64
N CYS A 108 -0.41 9.53 -1.94
CA CYS A 108 -1.60 10.02 -2.63
C CYS A 108 -2.89 9.47 -2.02
N ILE A 109 -2.93 8.17 -1.68
CA ILE A 109 -4.10 7.56 -1.01
C ILE A 109 -4.33 8.22 0.35
N TYR A 110 -3.28 8.35 1.17
CA TYR A 110 -3.40 8.99 2.48
C TYR A 110 -3.90 10.43 2.39
N ASP A 111 -3.35 11.21 1.45
CA ASP A 111 -3.73 12.62 1.22
C ASP A 111 -5.17 12.75 0.70
N THR A 112 -5.63 11.80 -0.12
CA THR A 112 -6.99 11.75 -0.65
C THR A 112 -7.99 11.35 0.43
N ASP A 113 -7.65 10.31 1.19
CA ASP A 113 -8.53 9.71 2.18
C ASP A 113 -7.73 8.86 3.19
N LYS A 114 -7.48 9.43 4.36
CA LYS A 114 -6.73 8.78 5.44
C LYS A 114 -7.34 7.46 5.90
N GLU A 115 -8.67 7.32 5.87
CA GLU A 115 -9.34 6.08 6.31
C GLU A 115 -9.31 5.01 5.21
N ALA A 116 -9.04 5.39 3.96
CA ALA A 116 -8.76 4.46 2.86
C ALA A 116 -7.30 3.96 2.89
N PHE A 117 -6.40 4.64 3.59
CA PHE A 117 -5.01 4.22 3.71
C PHE A 117 -4.87 3.04 4.68
N ILE A 118 -4.75 1.85 4.10
CA ILE A 118 -4.54 0.60 4.84
C ILE A 118 -3.23 -0.03 4.35
N VAL A 119 -2.26 -0.19 5.25
CA VAL A 119 -0.95 -0.76 4.97
C VAL A 119 -0.59 -1.86 5.99
N PRO A 120 0.07 -2.96 5.57
CA PRO A 120 0.57 -4.02 6.46
C PRO A 120 1.47 -3.53 7.60
#